data_AF-A0ABC9C0G5-F1
#
_entry.id   AF-A0ABC9C0G5-F1
#
_cell.length_a   1.000
_cell.length_b   1.000
_cell.length_c   1.000
_cell.angle_alpha   90.00
_cell.angle_beta   90.00
_cell.angle_gamma   90.00
#
_symmetry.space_group_name_H-M   'P 1'
#
loop_
_entity.id
_entity.type
_entity.pdbx_description
1 polymer ?
#
loop_
_entity_poly.entity_id
_entity_poly.type
_entity_poly.pdbx_seq_one_letter_code
_entity_poly.pdbx_strand_id
1 'polypeptide(L)'
;MATMASTTGSRTGWAELPADLLGCVVARLPSPGDRAAICASCRSWRSAARRFVRRQPPWIVLPDCTFCTTGHDGGAFFGRIPGLPAAENATCLAAAGEGWLALDLTDDALRRTPFMDTYCPDTRTFRDARPDVKHSHTYLLHNPFTNVTVPLPELDSIVGDVAETFEIRKVLMRSATDDVIAVTTSDCKYNVILCKAGKGTFVLPNFRVIDIAFVGDTLLYGITSGEELLAFHLAEDEDGRPKVTRFELVIKNPMAAYYYDDEFPWSWPQIDDDSRHANNDCSTEAPINQQNQDDNNEEEEEEENYQHQEAESDDEHYDDDDVVFNGDGAVSDNEVREEDGVNREVPYDATDETYTARYLVRSLSGELLLVRHGRLSSPYSYSYTLNVEVFKADLRAGKWVPANGELGLGEGEALFLSRSFSKSTRAHGGDVKDGFVYYAATIGQENAFDTRSRTIQQMALRRPWQWEEAQDHLLTWLFPPELVV
;
A
#
# COMPACT_ATOMS: atom_id res chain seq x y z
N MET A 1 -13.14 -75.12 -29.30
CA MET A 1 -12.21 -74.16 -28.70
C MET A 1 -12.58 -72.78 -29.19
N ALA A 2 -12.78 -71.81 -28.29
CA ALA A 2 -12.95 -70.41 -28.65
C ALA A 2 -11.74 -69.65 -28.08
N THR A 3 -10.88 -69.14 -28.95
CA THR A 3 -9.67 -68.42 -28.54
C THR A 3 -10.09 -67.00 -28.17
N MET A 4 -10.24 -66.72 -26.87
CA MET A 4 -10.43 -65.35 -26.41
C MET A 4 -9.17 -64.54 -26.71
N ALA A 5 -9.28 -63.58 -27.63
CA ALA A 5 -8.29 -62.53 -27.75
C ALA A 5 -8.29 -61.73 -26.44
N SER A 6 -7.17 -61.71 -25.73
CA SER A 6 -7.02 -60.82 -24.59
C SER A 6 -6.96 -59.39 -25.11
N THR A 7 -8.06 -58.65 -24.97
CA THR A 7 -8.05 -57.20 -25.09
C THR A 7 -7.19 -56.65 -23.96
N THR A 8 -5.94 -56.35 -24.28
CA THR A 8 -5.05 -55.54 -23.45
C THR A 8 -5.64 -54.13 -23.39
N GLY A 9 -6.61 -53.93 -22.49
CA GLY A 9 -7.18 -52.62 -22.22
C GLY A 9 -6.04 -51.67 -21.85
N SER A 10 -5.79 -50.67 -22.69
CA SER A 10 -4.83 -49.61 -22.34
C SER A 10 -5.33 -48.97 -21.06
N ARG A 11 -4.55 -49.09 -19.98
CA ARG A 11 -4.82 -48.38 -18.75
C ARG A 11 -4.46 -46.93 -19.04
N THR A 12 -5.49 -46.13 -19.36
CA THR A 12 -5.35 -44.70 -19.66
C THR A 12 -4.59 -44.01 -18.53
N GLY A 13 -3.31 -43.76 -18.79
CA GLY A 13 -2.35 -43.41 -17.75
C GLY A 13 -2.36 -41.91 -17.49
N TRP A 14 -1.87 -41.49 -16.32
CA TRP A 14 -1.59 -40.08 -16.05
C TRP A 14 -0.72 -39.42 -17.14
N ALA A 15 0.08 -40.18 -17.88
CA ALA A 15 0.88 -39.70 -19.01
C ALA A 15 0.07 -39.32 -20.27
N GLU A 16 -1.17 -39.79 -20.40
CA GLU A 16 -2.05 -39.61 -21.59
C GLU A 16 -3.11 -38.51 -21.38
N LEU A 17 -3.07 -37.78 -20.26
CA LEU A 17 -4.00 -36.68 -19.98
C LEU A 17 -3.85 -35.52 -20.98
N PRO A 18 -4.97 -34.92 -21.43
CA PRO A 18 -4.97 -33.66 -22.19
C PRO A 18 -4.18 -32.54 -21.51
N ALA A 19 -3.51 -31.71 -22.31
CA ALA A 19 -2.58 -30.69 -21.81
C ALA A 19 -3.27 -29.58 -20.99
N ASP A 20 -4.53 -29.30 -21.30
CA ASP A 20 -5.47 -28.48 -20.53
C ASP A 20 -5.69 -29.05 -19.11
N LEU A 21 -6.14 -30.30 -18.98
CA LEU A 21 -6.27 -30.96 -17.67
C LEU A 21 -4.94 -31.03 -16.89
N LEU A 22 -3.81 -31.23 -17.57
CA LEU A 22 -2.48 -31.15 -16.95
C LEU A 22 -2.18 -29.75 -16.41
N GLY A 23 -2.57 -28.69 -17.14
CA GLY A 23 -2.50 -27.30 -16.66
C GLY A 23 -3.37 -27.06 -15.43
N CYS A 24 -4.60 -27.59 -15.43
CA CYS A 24 -5.52 -27.52 -14.30
C CYS A 24 -5.05 -28.24 -13.04
N VAL A 25 -4.12 -29.20 -13.14
CA VAL A 25 -3.40 -29.77 -12.00
C VAL A 25 -2.22 -28.89 -11.60
N VAL A 26 -1.39 -28.44 -12.54
CA VAL A 26 -0.21 -27.59 -12.27
C VAL A 26 -0.57 -26.25 -11.62
N ALA A 27 -1.74 -25.68 -11.96
CA ALA A 27 -2.27 -24.48 -11.32
C ALA A 27 -2.64 -24.70 -9.84
N ARG A 28 -3.05 -25.92 -9.47
CA ARG A 28 -3.55 -26.29 -8.13
C ARG A 28 -2.49 -26.75 -7.13
N LEU A 29 -1.21 -26.67 -7.48
CA LEU A 29 -0.09 -27.16 -6.65
C LEU A 29 0.77 -25.98 -6.19
N PRO A 30 0.54 -25.41 -5.00
CA PRO A 30 1.15 -24.14 -4.61
C PRO A 30 2.66 -24.25 -4.42
N SER A 31 3.10 -25.32 -3.76
CA SER A 31 4.50 -25.66 -3.46
C SER A 31 5.36 -25.81 -4.73
N PRO A 32 6.48 -25.06 -4.86
CA PRO A 32 7.43 -25.30 -5.95
C PRO A 32 8.09 -26.68 -5.91
N GLY A 33 8.12 -27.35 -4.76
CA GLY A 33 8.59 -28.74 -4.67
C GLY A 33 7.72 -29.69 -5.49
N ASP A 34 6.39 -29.54 -5.40
CA ASP A 34 5.43 -30.35 -6.15
C ASP A 34 5.50 -30.02 -7.65
N ARG A 35 5.63 -28.73 -8.00
CA ARG A 35 5.82 -28.27 -9.38
C ARG A 35 7.14 -28.82 -9.97
N ALA A 36 8.22 -28.84 -9.20
CA ALA A 36 9.50 -29.42 -9.60
C ALA A 36 9.42 -30.95 -9.80
N ALA A 37 8.73 -31.67 -8.90
CA ALA A 37 8.48 -33.11 -9.05
C ALA A 37 7.68 -33.42 -10.33
N ILE A 38 6.70 -32.58 -10.69
CA ILE A 38 5.99 -32.68 -11.97
C ILE A 38 6.89 -32.36 -13.17
N CYS A 39 7.73 -31.31 -13.10
CA CYS A 39 8.73 -31.06 -14.14
C CYS A 39 9.71 -32.25 -14.31
N ALA A 40 10.06 -32.95 -13.23
CA ALA A 40 10.90 -34.14 -13.27
C ALA A 40 10.19 -35.39 -13.84
N SER A 41 8.85 -35.41 -13.87
CA SER A 41 8.02 -36.53 -14.34
C SER A 41 8.09 -36.75 -15.87
N CYS A 42 7.16 -37.54 -16.44
CA CYS A 42 7.25 -37.97 -17.85
C CYS A 42 7.06 -36.82 -18.87
N ARG A 43 7.32 -37.11 -20.16
CA ARG A 43 7.44 -36.07 -21.21
C ARG A 43 6.20 -35.17 -21.36
N SER A 44 4.98 -35.71 -21.23
CA SER A 44 3.74 -34.92 -21.33
C SER A 44 3.59 -33.96 -20.16
N TRP A 45 3.72 -34.44 -18.92
CA TRP A 45 3.75 -33.61 -17.70
C TRP A 45 4.82 -32.53 -17.77
N ARG A 46 6.06 -32.87 -18.16
CA ARG A 46 7.15 -31.90 -18.31
C ARG A 46 6.88 -30.85 -19.39
N SER A 47 6.21 -31.23 -20.48
CA SER A 47 5.83 -30.31 -21.56
C SER A 47 4.72 -29.36 -21.13
N ALA A 48 3.68 -29.88 -20.45
CA ALA A 48 2.60 -29.08 -19.89
C ALA A 48 3.15 -28.12 -18.81
N ALA A 49 3.90 -28.65 -17.85
CA ALA A 49 4.50 -27.86 -16.78
C ALA A 49 5.39 -26.72 -17.32
N ARG A 50 6.23 -26.97 -18.34
CA ARG A 50 7.00 -25.89 -19.01
C ARG A 50 6.14 -24.77 -19.61
N ARG A 51 4.87 -25.02 -19.96
CA ARG A 51 3.91 -24.00 -20.43
C ARG A 51 3.24 -23.26 -19.27
N PHE A 52 2.81 -23.97 -18.22
CA PHE A 52 1.99 -23.40 -17.14
C PHE A 52 2.82 -22.89 -15.93
N VAL A 53 3.92 -23.56 -15.57
CA VAL A 53 4.83 -23.14 -14.48
C VAL A 53 5.56 -21.82 -14.81
N ARG A 54 5.80 -21.54 -16.10
CA ARG A 54 6.32 -20.25 -16.61
C ARG A 54 5.25 -19.14 -16.72
N ARG A 55 3.98 -19.44 -16.43
CA ARG A 55 2.83 -18.55 -16.59
C ARG A 55 1.89 -18.70 -15.39
N GLN A 56 2.47 -18.71 -14.20
CA GLN A 56 1.68 -18.88 -12.99
C GLN A 56 0.82 -17.62 -12.76
N PRO A 57 -0.47 -17.79 -12.41
CA PRO A 57 -1.29 -16.68 -11.94
C PRO A 57 -0.69 -16.10 -10.65
N PRO A 58 -0.83 -14.78 -10.40
CA PRO A 58 -0.56 -14.22 -9.09
C PRO A 58 -1.53 -14.81 -8.05
N TRP A 59 -1.12 -14.78 -6.79
CA TRP A 59 -1.95 -15.16 -5.66
C TRP A 59 -2.56 -13.90 -5.04
N ILE A 60 -3.80 -14.00 -4.57
CA ILE A 60 -4.39 -13.05 -3.62
C ILE A 60 -4.23 -13.67 -2.24
N VAL A 61 -3.57 -12.95 -1.32
CA VAL A 61 -3.25 -13.40 0.05
C VAL A 61 -4.04 -12.57 1.05
N LEU A 62 -4.58 -13.24 2.08
CA LEU A 62 -5.34 -12.64 3.17
C LEU A 62 -4.48 -12.46 4.43
N PRO A 63 -4.90 -11.57 5.36
CA PRO A 63 -4.27 -11.42 6.67
C PRO A 63 -4.16 -12.71 7.49
N ASP A 64 -5.14 -13.62 7.39
CA ASP A 64 -5.13 -14.94 8.04
C ASP A 64 -4.10 -15.93 7.44
N CYS A 65 -3.28 -15.48 6.49
CA CYS A 65 -2.33 -16.27 5.71
C CYS A 65 -2.96 -17.40 4.88
N THR A 66 -4.25 -17.35 4.60
CA THR A 66 -4.87 -18.08 3.49
C THR A 66 -4.64 -17.34 2.16
N PHE A 67 -4.84 -18.04 1.04
CA PHE A 67 -4.68 -17.42 -0.28
C PHE A 67 -5.48 -18.15 -1.37
N CYS A 68 -5.64 -17.51 -2.52
CA CYS A 68 -6.08 -18.18 -3.74
C CYS A 68 -5.24 -17.79 -4.96
N THR A 69 -5.19 -18.67 -5.97
CA THR A 69 -4.63 -18.36 -7.30
C THR A 69 -5.71 -17.85 -8.23
N THR A 70 -5.44 -16.85 -9.07
CA THR A 70 -6.36 -16.47 -10.17
C THR A 70 -6.36 -17.53 -11.29
N GLY A 71 -7.30 -17.47 -12.25
CA GLY A 71 -7.24 -18.29 -13.47
C GLY A 71 -8.58 -18.56 -14.16
N HIS A 72 -8.56 -18.67 -15.50
CA HIS A 72 -9.70 -18.80 -16.41
C HIS A 72 -10.81 -19.79 -15.97
N ASP A 73 -10.45 -20.99 -15.50
CA ASP A 73 -11.43 -22.03 -15.12
C ASP A 73 -11.96 -21.86 -13.68
N GLY A 74 -11.71 -20.68 -13.11
CA GLY A 74 -11.91 -20.36 -11.71
C GLY A 74 -10.77 -20.93 -10.84
N GLY A 75 -10.20 -20.06 -10.02
CA GLY A 75 -9.01 -20.29 -9.18
C GLY A 75 -9.01 -21.49 -8.21
N ALA A 76 -8.03 -21.49 -7.31
CA ALA A 76 -7.94 -22.49 -6.24
C ALA A 76 -7.63 -21.80 -4.91
N PHE A 77 -8.42 -22.09 -3.89
CA PHE A 77 -8.23 -21.62 -2.51
C PHE A 77 -7.34 -22.60 -1.73
N PHE A 78 -6.51 -22.05 -0.85
CA PHE A 78 -5.59 -22.78 0.01
C PHE A 78 -5.64 -22.20 1.43
N GLY A 79 -6.00 -23.05 2.41
CA GLY A 79 -6.19 -22.66 3.80
C GLY A 79 -4.91 -22.32 4.58
N ARG A 80 -3.73 -22.30 3.94
CA ARG A 80 -2.48 -21.76 4.52
C ARG A 80 -1.38 -21.61 3.47
N ILE A 81 -0.62 -20.53 3.55
CA ILE A 81 0.64 -20.35 2.81
C ILE A 81 1.64 -21.49 3.17
N PRO A 82 2.29 -22.12 2.16
CA PRO A 82 3.31 -23.15 2.42
C PRO A 82 4.52 -22.60 3.17
N GLY A 83 5.01 -23.34 4.17
CA GLY A 83 6.26 -23.01 4.88
C GLY A 83 6.09 -22.25 6.20
N LEU A 84 4.91 -21.70 6.49
CA LEU A 84 4.67 -20.98 7.74
C LEU A 84 4.81 -21.89 8.97
N PRO A 85 5.44 -21.41 10.07
CA PRO A 85 5.45 -22.10 11.36
C PRO A 85 4.05 -22.48 11.82
N ALA A 86 3.90 -23.56 12.59
CA ALA A 86 2.58 -24.06 13.02
C ALA A 86 1.82 -23.15 13.99
N ALA A 87 2.41 -22.04 14.44
CA ALA A 87 1.74 -21.05 15.28
C ALA A 87 0.67 -20.28 14.50
N GLU A 88 -0.50 -20.10 15.10
CA GLU A 88 -1.69 -19.47 14.51
C GLU A 88 -1.69 -17.93 14.68
N ASN A 89 -0.57 -17.35 15.14
CA ASN A 89 -0.42 -15.94 15.47
C ASN A 89 0.22 -15.09 14.36
N ALA A 90 0.29 -15.62 13.13
CA ALA A 90 0.88 -14.95 11.98
C ALA A 90 -0.19 -14.20 11.16
N THR A 91 -0.02 -12.89 11.06
CA THR A 91 -0.83 -11.99 10.22
C THR A 91 -0.04 -11.57 8.98
N CYS A 92 -0.62 -11.64 7.78
CA CYS A 92 0.02 -11.14 6.55
C CYS A 92 -0.22 -9.64 6.37
N LEU A 93 0.85 -8.86 6.15
CA LEU A 93 0.78 -7.41 5.96
C LEU A 93 0.81 -7.02 4.48
N ALA A 94 1.84 -7.48 3.76
CA ALA A 94 2.16 -7.02 2.41
C ALA A 94 3.01 -8.04 1.65
N ALA A 95 2.99 -7.99 0.32
CA ALA A 95 4.02 -8.64 -0.50
C ALA A 95 5.20 -7.69 -0.71
N ALA A 96 6.29 -7.94 0.03
CA ALA A 96 7.42 -7.04 0.15
C ALA A 96 8.37 -7.01 -1.07
N GLY A 97 8.37 -8.05 -1.90
CA GLY A 97 9.33 -8.19 -2.98
C GLY A 97 9.13 -9.42 -3.85
N GLU A 98 10.20 -9.91 -4.49
CA GLU A 98 10.17 -11.03 -5.44
C GLU A 98 9.83 -12.38 -4.77
N GLY A 99 8.53 -12.64 -4.60
CA GLY A 99 8.01 -13.83 -3.91
C GLY A 99 8.12 -13.76 -2.38
N TRP A 100 8.35 -12.58 -1.81
CA TRP A 100 8.45 -12.35 -0.37
C TRP A 100 7.18 -11.70 0.19
N LEU A 101 6.73 -12.16 1.35
CA LEU A 101 5.67 -11.59 2.18
C LEU A 101 6.27 -10.99 3.46
N ALA A 102 5.80 -9.84 3.88
CA ALA A 102 6.00 -9.32 5.23
C ALA A 102 4.86 -9.80 6.13
N LEU A 103 5.23 -10.42 7.26
CA LEU A 103 4.31 -10.99 8.24
C LEU A 103 4.57 -10.40 9.62
N ASP A 104 3.51 -10.32 10.41
CA ASP A 104 3.45 -9.87 11.80
C ASP A 104 3.12 -11.07 12.70
N LEU A 105 4.01 -11.42 13.62
CA LEU A 105 3.75 -12.42 14.66
C LEU A 105 3.27 -11.70 15.93
N THR A 106 1.97 -11.76 16.20
CA THR A 106 1.33 -11.02 17.31
C THR A 106 0.16 -11.77 17.90
N ASP A 107 -0.07 -11.60 19.21
CA ASP A 107 -1.27 -12.12 19.87
C ASP A 107 -2.54 -11.32 19.51
N ASP A 108 -2.43 -10.13 18.90
CA ASP A 108 -3.60 -9.47 18.30
C ASP A 108 -4.18 -10.30 17.16
N ALA A 109 -5.33 -10.91 17.44
CA ALA A 109 -6.10 -11.63 16.45
C ALA A 109 -6.95 -10.72 15.55
N LEU A 110 -7.13 -9.44 15.88
CA LEU A 110 -8.13 -8.58 15.24
C LEU A 110 -7.87 -8.44 13.74
N ARG A 111 -6.65 -8.06 13.35
CA ARG A 111 -6.24 -7.87 11.94
C ARG A 111 -6.34 -9.13 11.07
N ARG A 112 -6.45 -10.32 11.67
CA ARG A 112 -6.62 -11.63 10.99
C ARG A 112 -7.97 -12.29 11.24
N THR A 113 -8.90 -11.61 11.91
CA THR A 113 -10.28 -12.07 12.13
C THR A 113 -11.18 -11.49 11.03
N PRO A 114 -11.99 -12.30 10.29
CA PRO A 114 -12.96 -11.77 9.34
C PRO A 114 -13.94 -10.79 10.00
N PHE A 115 -14.44 -9.78 9.28
CA PHE A 115 -15.21 -8.69 9.89
C PHE A 115 -16.46 -9.19 10.64
N MET A 116 -17.20 -10.16 10.07
CA MET A 116 -18.37 -10.73 10.76
C MET A 116 -18.01 -11.57 12.00
N ASP A 117 -16.80 -12.13 12.06
CA ASP A 117 -16.31 -12.90 13.22
C ASP A 117 -15.85 -11.96 14.36
N THR A 118 -15.71 -10.65 14.15
CA THR A 118 -15.49 -9.68 15.24
C THR A 118 -16.79 -9.27 15.95
N TYR A 119 -17.97 -9.66 15.43
CA TYR A 119 -19.26 -9.33 16.03
C TYR A 119 -19.49 -10.09 17.35
N CYS A 120 -19.64 -9.36 18.44
CA CYS A 120 -20.01 -9.90 19.75
C CYS A 120 -21.55 -9.91 19.92
N PRO A 121 -22.21 -11.08 20.03
CA PRO A 121 -23.67 -11.15 20.14
C PRO A 121 -24.22 -10.56 21.46
N ASP A 122 -23.42 -10.58 22.53
CA ASP A 122 -23.83 -10.12 23.86
C ASP A 122 -23.85 -8.60 23.98
N THR A 123 -22.85 -7.89 23.42
CA THR A 123 -22.84 -6.42 23.33
C THR A 123 -23.60 -5.89 22.12
N ARG A 124 -23.77 -6.72 21.08
CA ARG A 124 -24.28 -6.36 19.74
C ARG A 124 -23.42 -5.33 19.01
N THR A 125 -22.12 -5.38 19.23
CA THR A 125 -21.13 -4.53 18.57
C THR A 125 -20.10 -5.41 17.87
N PHE A 126 -19.51 -4.89 16.80
CA PHE A 126 -18.23 -5.40 16.30
C PHE A 126 -17.13 -5.04 17.30
N ARG A 127 -16.05 -5.84 17.37
CA ARG A 127 -14.81 -5.41 18.03
C ARG A 127 -14.04 -4.56 17.04
N ASP A 128 -13.94 -3.28 17.33
CA ASP A 128 -13.06 -2.35 16.63
C ASP A 128 -11.66 -2.34 17.28
N ALA A 129 -10.69 -1.77 16.58
CA ALA A 129 -9.32 -1.61 17.08
C ALA A 129 -9.25 -0.47 18.11
N ARG A 130 -8.62 -0.73 19.25
CA ARG A 130 -8.54 0.20 20.38
C ARG A 130 -7.18 0.87 20.52
N PRO A 131 -7.13 2.18 20.79
CA PRO A 131 -5.88 2.91 20.94
C PRO A 131 -5.19 2.69 22.29
N ASP A 132 -5.95 2.33 23.33
CA ASP A 132 -5.50 2.13 24.71
C ASP A 132 -4.90 0.73 24.97
N VAL A 133 -5.04 -0.19 24.02
CA VAL A 133 -4.52 -1.56 24.15
C VAL A 133 -3.41 -1.81 23.14
N LYS A 134 -2.21 -2.05 23.68
CA LYS A 134 -1.04 -2.47 22.93
C LYS A 134 -0.89 -3.98 22.90
N HIS A 135 -0.26 -4.45 21.83
CA HIS A 135 0.16 -5.84 21.64
C HIS A 135 1.64 -5.89 21.29
N SER A 136 2.27 -7.03 21.58
CA SER A 136 3.64 -7.28 21.13
C SER A 136 3.62 -7.81 19.69
N HIS A 137 4.50 -7.27 18.86
CA HIS A 137 4.66 -7.62 17.46
C HIS A 137 6.09 -8.09 17.19
N THR A 138 6.25 -9.03 16.27
CA THR A 138 7.56 -9.47 15.79
C THR A 138 7.48 -9.71 14.29
N TYR A 139 8.21 -8.91 13.53
CA TYR A 139 8.08 -8.82 12.09
C TYR A 139 9.11 -9.71 11.38
N LEU A 140 8.68 -10.30 10.27
CA LEU A 140 9.56 -11.13 9.45
C LEU A 140 9.18 -11.10 7.97
N LEU A 141 10.17 -11.35 7.12
CA LEU A 141 9.98 -11.66 5.71
C LEU A 141 9.93 -13.18 5.54
N HIS A 142 8.91 -13.69 4.85
CA HIS A 142 8.79 -15.10 4.49
C HIS A 142 8.63 -15.28 2.98
N ASN A 143 9.36 -16.23 2.41
CA ASN A 143 9.29 -16.60 1.00
C ASN A 143 8.75 -18.03 0.86
N PRO A 144 7.44 -18.22 0.57
CA PRO A 144 6.84 -19.56 0.50
C PRO A 144 7.28 -20.38 -0.72
N PHE A 145 8.05 -19.78 -1.63
CA PHE A 145 8.61 -20.47 -2.80
C PHE A 145 9.96 -21.12 -2.52
N THR A 146 10.74 -20.56 -1.59
CA THR A 146 12.04 -21.08 -1.15
C THR A 146 11.99 -21.69 0.26
N ASN A 147 10.91 -21.46 1.01
CA ASN A 147 10.75 -21.78 2.43
C ASN A 147 11.84 -21.15 3.31
N VAL A 148 12.17 -19.89 3.02
CA VAL A 148 13.12 -19.08 3.80
C VAL A 148 12.35 -18.02 4.60
N THR A 149 12.79 -17.79 5.84
CA THR A 149 12.28 -16.75 6.73
C THR A 149 13.44 -15.90 7.24
N VAL A 150 13.29 -14.58 7.27
CA VAL A 150 14.26 -13.60 7.78
C VAL A 150 13.54 -12.69 8.79
N PRO A 151 13.93 -12.68 10.07
CA PRO A 151 13.35 -11.75 11.05
C PRO A 151 13.81 -10.30 10.80
N LEU A 152 13.03 -9.33 11.26
CA LEU A 152 13.32 -7.90 11.14
C LEU A 152 13.45 -7.24 12.54
N PRO A 153 14.44 -7.63 13.37
CA PRO A 153 14.60 -7.08 14.72
C PRO A 153 14.83 -5.57 14.74
N GLU A 154 15.34 -5.00 13.63
CA GLU A 154 15.38 -3.56 13.41
C GLU A 154 13.98 -2.92 13.42
N LEU A 155 12.98 -3.55 12.79
CA LEU A 155 11.59 -3.05 12.79
C LEU A 155 10.91 -3.30 14.13
N ASP A 156 11.14 -4.46 14.74
CA ASP A 156 10.69 -4.81 16.10
C ASP A 156 11.16 -3.75 17.13
N SER A 157 12.37 -3.20 16.95
CA SER A 157 12.94 -2.18 17.85
C SER A 157 12.27 -0.80 17.78
N ILE A 158 11.42 -0.53 16.78
CA ILE A 158 10.70 0.75 16.61
C ILE A 158 9.20 0.58 16.85
N VAL A 159 8.61 -0.54 16.40
CA VAL A 159 7.14 -0.76 16.40
C VAL A 159 6.73 -2.14 16.94
N GLY A 160 7.57 -2.79 17.75
CA GLY A 160 7.30 -4.10 18.37
C GLY A 160 6.37 -4.10 19.61
N ASP A 161 5.95 -2.93 20.10
CA ASP A 161 4.90 -2.75 21.12
C ASP A 161 4.00 -1.56 20.73
N VAL A 162 2.86 -1.83 20.11
CA VAL A 162 2.00 -0.82 19.47
C VAL A 162 0.52 -1.15 19.64
N ALA A 163 -0.34 -0.12 19.51
CA ALA A 163 -1.77 -0.24 19.72
C ALA A 163 -2.46 -1.15 18.68
N GLU A 164 -3.65 -1.68 19.01
CA GLU A 164 -4.50 -2.39 18.03
C GLU A 164 -4.75 -1.51 16.77
N THR A 165 -4.85 -0.19 16.94
CA THR A 165 -5.04 0.83 15.89
C THR A 165 -3.80 1.16 15.04
N PHE A 166 -2.60 0.71 15.44
CA PHE A 166 -1.40 0.89 14.62
C PHE A 166 -1.42 -0.03 13.41
N GLU A 167 -0.97 0.44 12.25
CA GLU A 167 -0.93 -0.37 11.03
C GLU A 167 0.36 -0.14 10.25
N ILE A 168 0.97 -1.24 9.79
CA ILE A 168 1.89 -1.23 8.66
C ILE A 168 1.04 -1.32 7.38
N ARG A 169 1.10 -0.28 6.55
CA ARG A 169 0.30 -0.18 5.32
C ARG A 169 1.01 -0.76 4.11
N LYS A 170 2.33 -0.62 4.02
CA LYS A 170 3.14 -1.17 2.92
C LYS A 170 4.53 -1.55 3.41
N VAL A 171 5.08 -2.60 2.82
CA VAL A 171 6.49 -2.99 2.97
C VAL A 171 7.07 -3.17 1.57
N LEU A 172 8.25 -2.64 1.32
CA LEU A 172 9.00 -2.82 0.08
C LEU A 172 10.46 -3.17 0.38
N MET A 173 10.99 -4.18 -0.32
CA MET A 173 12.43 -4.48 -0.39
C MET A 173 13.01 -3.78 -1.62
N ARG A 174 14.18 -3.14 -1.50
CA ARG A 174 14.88 -2.52 -2.63
C ARG A 174 15.38 -3.55 -3.66
N SER A 175 15.96 -4.66 -3.18
CA SER A 175 16.40 -5.78 -4.03
C SER A 175 16.36 -7.13 -3.32
N ALA A 176 17.08 -7.26 -2.20
CA ALA A 176 17.25 -8.51 -1.45
C ALA A 176 16.87 -8.33 0.04
N THR A 177 16.90 -9.39 0.84
CA THR A 177 16.53 -9.34 2.27
C THR A 177 17.61 -8.80 3.19
N ASP A 178 18.86 -8.73 2.71
CA ASP A 178 20.00 -8.04 3.33
C ASP A 178 20.14 -6.58 2.84
N ASP A 179 19.24 -6.15 1.96
CA ASP A 179 19.17 -4.80 1.40
C ASP A 179 18.22 -3.90 2.20
N VAL A 180 18.12 -2.62 1.84
CA VAL A 180 17.20 -1.66 2.48
C VAL A 180 15.75 -2.07 2.22
N ILE A 181 14.98 -2.13 3.31
CA ILE A 181 13.54 -2.29 3.34
C ILE A 181 12.93 -0.93 3.73
N ALA A 182 11.85 -0.54 3.07
CA ALA A 182 11.05 0.63 3.41
C ALA A 182 9.64 0.19 3.84
N VAL A 183 9.14 0.78 4.92
CA VAL A 183 7.85 0.47 5.54
C VAL A 183 7.05 1.77 5.68
N THR A 184 5.76 1.77 5.34
CA THR A 184 4.84 2.88 5.66
C THR A 184 3.87 2.50 6.77
N THR A 185 3.53 3.46 7.64
CA THR A 185 2.67 3.24 8.81
C THR A 185 1.48 4.20 8.86
N SER A 186 0.46 3.87 9.65
CA SER A 186 -0.62 4.79 10.02
C SER A 186 -0.18 5.89 10.99
N ASP A 187 0.83 5.63 11.81
CA ASP A 187 1.39 6.58 12.78
C ASP A 187 2.17 7.72 12.09
N CYS A 188 2.09 8.95 12.62
CA CYS A 188 2.81 10.11 12.08
C CYS A 188 4.27 10.19 12.51
N LYS A 189 4.62 9.81 13.75
CA LYS A 189 6.01 9.78 14.25
C LYS A 189 6.84 8.77 13.47
N TYR A 190 6.21 7.69 12.99
CA TYR A 190 6.86 6.57 12.31
C TYR A 190 6.51 6.42 10.82
N ASN A 191 5.84 7.42 10.21
CA ASN A 191 5.16 7.34 8.90
C ASN A 191 5.93 6.61 7.79
N VAL A 192 7.26 6.81 7.68
CA VAL A 192 8.12 5.97 6.84
C VAL A 192 9.34 5.52 7.62
N ILE A 193 9.51 4.20 7.78
CA ILE A 193 10.67 3.58 8.42
C ILE A 193 11.53 2.94 7.32
N LEU A 194 12.83 3.23 7.31
CA LEU A 194 13.83 2.42 6.62
C LEU A 194 14.47 1.47 7.62
N CYS A 195 14.62 0.19 7.26
CA CYS A 195 15.39 -0.79 8.02
C CYS A 195 16.29 -1.64 7.12
N LYS A 196 17.36 -2.19 7.68
CA LYS A 196 18.27 -3.10 6.99
C LYS A 196 18.78 -4.16 7.97
N ALA A 197 18.57 -5.43 7.64
CA ALA A 197 18.78 -6.55 8.56
C ALA A 197 20.23 -6.65 9.05
N GLY A 198 20.42 -6.69 10.38
CA GLY A 198 21.74 -6.72 11.02
C GLY A 198 22.52 -5.40 10.92
N LYS A 199 21.86 -4.28 10.62
CA LYS A 199 22.48 -2.95 10.45
C LYS A 199 21.81 -1.88 11.30
N GLY A 200 20.50 -1.71 11.17
CA GLY A 200 19.72 -0.72 11.92
C GLY A 200 18.60 -0.07 11.12
N THR A 201 18.04 0.99 11.69
CA THR A 201 16.90 1.75 11.18
C THR A 201 17.23 3.22 10.90
N PHE A 202 16.34 3.86 10.14
CA PHE A 202 16.24 5.31 10.00
C PHE A 202 14.78 5.68 9.75
N VAL A 203 14.17 6.43 10.67
CA VAL A 203 12.80 6.94 10.53
C VAL A 203 12.85 8.28 9.81
N LEU A 204 11.99 8.48 8.82
CA LEU A 204 11.88 9.76 8.10
C LEU A 204 11.02 10.75 8.92
N PRO A 205 11.24 12.07 8.79
CA PRO A 205 10.28 13.07 9.26
C PRO A 205 8.87 12.81 8.69
N ASN A 206 7.84 13.20 9.44
CA ASN A 206 6.46 13.09 8.99
C ASN A 206 6.21 13.98 7.76
N PHE A 207 6.01 13.35 6.60
CA PHE A 207 5.58 14.03 5.37
C PHE A 207 4.16 13.59 4.94
N ARG A 208 3.39 12.94 5.83
CA ARG A 208 2.08 12.33 5.55
C ARG A 208 2.08 11.50 4.25
N VAL A 209 3.10 10.66 4.09
CA VAL A 209 3.27 9.78 2.92
C VAL A 209 2.25 8.65 3.01
N ILE A 210 1.40 8.55 1.99
CA ILE A 210 0.36 7.51 1.87
C ILE A 210 0.85 6.30 1.08
N ASP A 211 1.79 6.47 0.14
CA ASP A 211 2.35 5.38 -0.65
C ASP A 211 3.80 5.65 -1.11
N ILE A 212 4.57 4.59 -1.36
CA ILE A 212 6.01 4.62 -1.69
C ILE A 212 6.41 3.68 -2.84
N ALA A 213 7.53 3.99 -3.53
CA ALA A 213 8.13 3.14 -4.57
C ALA A 213 9.65 3.38 -4.76
N PHE A 214 10.45 2.32 -4.88
CA PHE A 214 11.89 2.41 -5.21
C PHE A 214 12.13 2.58 -6.72
N VAL A 215 12.96 3.56 -7.10
CA VAL A 215 13.34 3.85 -8.49
C VAL A 215 14.85 3.79 -8.64
N GLY A 216 15.34 2.65 -9.14
CA GLY A 216 16.77 2.33 -9.09
C GLY A 216 17.24 2.12 -7.65
N ASP A 217 18.56 2.26 -7.44
CA ASP A 217 19.20 1.78 -6.20
C ASP A 217 19.32 2.87 -5.13
N THR A 218 19.18 4.16 -5.49
CA THR A 218 19.50 5.30 -4.61
C THR A 218 18.31 6.21 -4.31
N LEU A 219 17.11 5.90 -4.81
CA LEU A 219 15.91 6.73 -4.65
C LEU A 219 14.71 5.90 -4.17
N LEU A 220 14.16 6.32 -3.03
CA LEU A 220 12.80 6.00 -2.64
C LEU A 220 11.93 7.22 -2.98
N TYR A 221 10.83 7.02 -3.71
CA TYR A 221 9.81 8.04 -3.88
C TYR A 221 8.63 7.78 -2.94
N GLY A 222 7.96 8.84 -2.49
CA GLY A 222 6.70 8.79 -1.76
C GLY A 222 5.71 9.82 -2.26
N ILE A 223 4.41 9.55 -2.12
CA ILE A 223 3.32 10.50 -2.43
C ILE A 223 2.49 10.81 -1.19
N THR A 224 1.94 12.02 -1.15
CA THR A 224 0.98 12.49 -0.14
C THR A 224 -0.48 12.32 -0.60
N SER A 225 -1.44 12.48 0.31
CA SER A 225 -2.88 12.62 0.00
C SER A 225 -3.16 13.71 -1.06
N GLY A 226 -2.42 14.82 -0.99
CA GLY A 226 -2.44 15.92 -1.96
C GLY A 226 -1.68 15.66 -3.27
N GLU A 227 -1.23 14.43 -3.53
CA GLU A 227 -0.51 14.02 -4.75
C GLU A 227 0.85 14.73 -4.96
N GLU A 228 1.41 15.30 -3.90
CA GLU A 228 2.77 15.83 -3.92
C GLU A 228 3.78 14.67 -3.95
N LEU A 229 4.78 14.74 -4.82
CA LEU A 229 5.79 13.69 -5.01
C LEU A 229 7.10 14.08 -4.32
N LEU A 230 7.53 13.26 -3.37
CA LEU A 230 8.77 13.38 -2.64
C LEU A 230 9.80 12.37 -3.16
N ALA A 231 11.06 12.82 -3.30
CA ALA A 231 12.20 11.96 -3.57
C ALA A 231 13.13 11.95 -2.35
N PHE A 232 13.43 10.76 -1.83
CA PHE A 232 14.35 10.54 -0.71
C PHE A 232 15.63 9.89 -1.24
N HIS A 233 16.75 10.59 -1.11
CA HIS A 233 18.06 10.11 -1.53
C HIS A 233 18.64 9.17 -0.47
N LEU A 234 18.70 7.89 -0.81
CA LEU A 234 19.18 6.82 0.05
C LEU A 234 20.70 6.74 0.01
N ALA A 235 21.31 6.62 1.19
CA ALA A 235 22.71 6.28 1.36
C ALA A 235 22.86 5.37 2.59
N GLU A 236 24.11 5.04 2.93
CA GLU A 236 24.44 4.33 4.17
C GLU A 236 25.47 5.13 4.99
N ASP A 237 25.52 4.92 6.30
CA ASP A 237 26.55 5.46 7.20
C ASP A 237 27.80 4.57 7.28
N GLU A 238 28.71 4.86 8.21
CA GLU A 238 29.97 4.11 8.38
C GLU A 238 29.73 2.69 8.94
N ASP A 239 28.65 2.47 9.69
CA ASP A 239 28.23 1.16 10.17
C ASP A 239 27.46 0.36 9.09
N GLY A 240 26.92 1.04 8.08
CA GLY A 240 26.09 0.47 7.01
C GLY A 240 24.58 0.54 7.30
N ARG A 241 24.14 1.42 8.19
CA ARG A 241 22.71 1.73 8.44
C ARG A 241 22.13 2.51 7.26
N PRO A 242 20.84 2.31 6.91
CA PRO A 242 20.18 3.18 5.94
C PRO A 242 20.15 4.62 6.46
N LYS A 243 20.25 5.61 5.57
CA LYS A 243 19.99 7.02 5.90
C LYS A 243 19.48 7.77 4.68
N VAL A 244 18.74 8.86 4.91
CA VAL A 244 18.38 9.82 3.86
C VAL A 244 19.36 10.99 3.91
N THR A 245 20.11 11.23 2.83
CA THR A 245 21.09 12.34 2.75
C THR A 245 20.48 13.65 2.26
N ARG A 246 19.34 13.56 1.54
CA ARG A 246 18.62 14.68 0.94
C ARG A 246 17.20 14.24 0.65
N PHE A 247 16.24 15.15 0.78
CA PHE A 247 14.91 14.96 0.24
C PHE A 247 14.51 16.16 -0.63
N GLU A 248 13.69 15.93 -1.64
CA GLU A 248 13.19 16.95 -2.57
C GLU A 248 11.69 16.80 -2.79
N LEU A 249 10.97 17.92 -2.81
CA LEU A 249 9.61 18.02 -3.35
C LEU A 249 9.72 18.14 -4.87
N VAL A 250 9.54 17.03 -5.58
CA VAL A 250 9.77 16.94 -7.04
C VAL A 250 8.50 17.24 -7.83
N ILE A 251 7.31 16.95 -7.29
CA ILE A 251 6.04 17.43 -7.83
C ILE A 251 5.29 18.13 -6.71
N LYS A 252 4.99 19.42 -6.92
CA LYS A 252 4.19 20.24 -6.01
C LYS A 252 2.79 20.41 -6.55
N ASN A 253 1.78 20.18 -5.72
CA ASN A 253 0.38 20.44 -6.07
C ASN A 253 -0.12 21.67 -5.30
N PRO A 254 -0.43 22.80 -5.96
CA PRO A 254 -0.98 23.98 -5.30
C PRO A 254 -2.31 23.73 -4.56
N MET A 255 -3.04 22.67 -4.93
CA MET A 255 -4.29 22.26 -4.29
C MET A 255 -4.08 21.24 -3.14
N ALA A 256 -2.84 20.87 -2.79
CA ALA A 256 -2.57 19.89 -1.74
C ALA A 256 -3.11 20.31 -0.37
N ALA A 257 -3.24 21.62 -0.11
CA ALA A 257 -3.83 22.17 1.11
C ALA A 257 -5.25 21.64 1.40
N TYR A 258 -6.05 21.32 0.37
CA TYR A 258 -7.39 20.73 0.54
C TYR A 258 -7.38 19.28 1.05
N TYR A 259 -6.20 18.66 1.19
CA TYR A 259 -6.00 17.29 1.70
C TYR A 259 -5.22 17.26 3.02
N TYR A 260 -5.05 18.42 3.67
CA TYR A 260 -4.46 18.60 4.98
C TYR A 260 -5.45 19.39 5.83
N ASP A 261 -5.72 18.93 7.07
CA ASP A 261 -6.57 19.70 7.98
C ASP A 261 -5.84 20.95 8.49
N ASP A 262 -6.56 22.07 8.63
CA ASP A 262 -5.98 23.41 8.82
C ASP A 262 -5.23 23.55 10.17
N GLU A 263 -5.41 22.61 11.11
CA GLU A 263 -4.81 22.63 12.44
C GLU A 263 -3.29 22.31 12.46
N PHE A 264 -2.71 21.81 11.36
CA PHE A 264 -1.28 21.45 11.30
C PHE A 264 -0.50 22.21 10.19
N PRO A 265 -0.02 23.45 10.45
CA PRO A 265 0.65 24.30 9.47
C PRO A 265 2.11 23.86 9.19
N TRP A 266 2.28 22.86 8.33
CA TRP A 266 3.60 22.44 7.86
C TRP A 266 4.19 23.45 6.86
N SER A 267 5.39 23.95 7.16
CA SER A 267 6.23 24.61 6.16
C SER A 267 7.18 23.57 5.54
N TRP A 268 7.17 23.50 4.20
CA TRP A 268 8.27 22.87 3.48
C TRP A 268 9.58 23.57 3.88
N PRO A 269 10.69 22.85 4.17
CA PRO A 269 11.96 23.49 4.41
C PRO A 269 12.29 24.36 3.20
N GLN A 270 12.65 25.62 3.46
CA GLN A 270 12.72 26.63 2.41
C GLN A 270 13.73 26.21 1.34
N ILE A 271 13.24 26.09 0.11
CA ILE A 271 14.10 26.00 -1.06
C ILE A 271 14.62 27.42 -1.29
N ASP A 272 15.93 27.61 -1.13
CA ASP A 272 16.63 28.87 -1.40
C ASP A 272 16.62 29.17 -2.93
N ASP A 273 15.46 29.54 -3.49
CA ASP A 273 15.34 30.02 -4.87
C ASP A 273 15.80 31.48 -4.96
N ASP A 274 17.11 31.65 -4.76
CA ASP A 274 17.82 32.92 -4.78
C ASP A 274 18.02 33.44 -6.23
N SER A 275 16.94 33.41 -7.04
CA SER A 275 17.00 33.74 -8.47
C SER A 275 15.71 34.26 -9.15
N ARG A 276 15.25 35.49 -8.83
CA ARG A 276 15.06 36.58 -9.85
C ARG A 276 14.50 37.91 -9.34
N HIS A 277 15.10 38.98 -9.85
CA HIS A 277 14.78 40.38 -9.58
C HIS A 277 13.43 40.90 -10.13
N ALA A 278 12.70 41.60 -9.25
CA ALA A 278 12.32 43.03 -9.35
C ALA A 278 11.28 43.57 -10.38
N ASN A 279 10.52 44.57 -9.88
CA ASN A 279 9.90 45.73 -10.56
C ASN A 279 8.69 45.54 -11.48
N ASN A 280 7.48 45.76 -10.94
CA ASN A 280 6.76 47.05 -11.04
C ASN A 280 5.53 46.98 -10.09
N ASP A 281 5.39 47.81 -9.07
CA ASP A 281 5.18 49.27 -9.06
C ASP A 281 3.76 49.69 -9.47
N CYS A 282 3.04 50.27 -8.50
CA CYS A 282 1.94 51.19 -8.71
C CYS A 282 2.02 52.27 -7.62
N SER A 283 2.60 53.41 -7.96
CA SER A 283 2.69 54.61 -7.11
C SER A 283 1.29 55.16 -6.75
N THR A 284 1.12 56.08 -5.79
CA THR A 284 1.24 57.54 -6.04
C THR A 284 1.15 58.36 -4.74
N GLU A 285 2.20 59.16 -4.47
CA GLU A 285 2.28 60.42 -3.69
C GLU A 285 1.73 60.55 -2.24
N ALA A 286 2.52 61.24 -1.41
CA ALA A 286 2.12 61.92 -0.16
C ALA A 286 1.75 63.41 -0.47
N PRO A 287 1.64 64.41 0.45
CA PRO A 287 2.46 64.73 1.64
C PRO A 287 1.55 65.02 2.90
N ILE A 288 1.87 65.69 4.02
CA ILE A 288 2.86 66.72 4.43
C ILE A 288 3.38 66.46 5.88
N ASN A 289 4.50 67.10 6.20
CA ASN A 289 5.35 66.99 7.39
C ASN A 289 4.92 67.84 8.63
N GLN A 290 5.12 67.30 9.84
CA GLN A 290 5.43 67.91 11.17
C GLN A 290 4.77 69.23 11.68
N GLN A 291 4.49 69.26 13.00
CA GLN A 291 5.13 70.09 14.08
C GLN A 291 4.16 70.69 15.13
N ASN A 292 4.62 70.75 16.39
CA ASN A 292 4.11 71.56 17.53
C ASN A 292 2.73 71.18 18.13
N GLN A 293 2.38 71.53 19.38
CA GLN A 293 3.06 71.50 20.70
C GLN A 293 2.02 71.80 21.81
N ASP A 294 2.25 71.25 23.00
CA ASP A 294 1.83 71.72 24.36
C ASP A 294 0.33 71.72 24.84
N ASP A 295 0.21 71.40 26.14
CA ASP A 295 -0.79 71.77 27.19
C ASP A 295 -2.24 71.18 27.31
N ASN A 296 -2.33 70.22 28.25
CA ASN A 296 -3.17 70.18 29.49
C ASN A 296 -4.72 70.23 29.46
N ASN A 297 -5.36 69.11 29.87
CA ASN A 297 -6.09 68.88 31.14
C ASN A 297 -6.56 67.40 31.18
N GLU A 298 -6.43 66.62 32.28
CA GLU A 298 -7.34 66.53 33.46
C GLU A 298 -8.79 66.20 33.05
N GLU A 299 -9.48 65.15 33.54
CA GLU A 299 -9.42 64.35 34.79
C GLU A 299 -9.45 62.81 34.49
N GLU A 300 -8.85 61.90 35.28
CA GLU A 300 -9.46 60.96 36.29
C GLU A 300 -10.72 60.17 35.80
N GLU A 301 -10.96 58.87 36.03
CA GLU A 301 -10.23 57.68 36.54
C GLU A 301 -10.90 56.43 35.86
N GLU A 302 -10.67 55.12 36.09
CA GLU A 302 -10.09 54.30 37.19
C GLU A 302 -9.07 53.23 36.63
N GLU A 303 -9.17 51.95 37.06
CA GLU A 303 -8.26 50.79 36.88
C GLU A 303 -8.82 49.74 35.85
N GLU A 304 -8.21 48.59 35.49
CA GLU A 304 -7.16 47.72 36.07
C GLU A 304 -6.06 47.26 35.07
N ASN A 305 -5.01 46.64 35.61
CA ASN A 305 -3.74 46.29 34.95
C ASN A 305 -3.33 44.84 35.21
N TYR A 306 -2.81 44.12 34.20
CA TYR A 306 -1.85 43.02 34.39
C TYR A 306 -0.69 43.09 33.40
N GLN A 307 0.53 43.16 33.94
CA GLN A 307 1.80 43.26 33.21
C GLN A 307 2.42 41.90 32.92
N HIS A 308 3.25 41.85 31.87
CA HIS A 308 4.32 40.87 31.74
C HIS A 308 5.36 41.07 32.85
N GLN A 309 5.91 39.97 33.39
CA GLN A 309 7.23 39.97 34.03
C GLN A 309 7.90 38.60 33.85
N GLU A 310 9.22 38.55 34.06
CA GLU A 310 10.12 37.48 33.62
C GLU A 310 10.65 36.62 34.79
N ALA A 311 11.21 35.45 34.43
CA ALA A 311 11.94 34.52 35.32
C ALA A 311 11.06 33.79 36.38
N GLU A 312 11.40 32.61 36.89
CA GLU A 312 12.71 31.91 36.93
C GLU A 312 12.69 30.52 36.25
N SER A 313 13.81 29.80 36.33
CA SER A 313 14.01 28.46 35.73
C SER A 313 13.94 27.35 36.78
N ASP A 314 13.19 26.29 36.50
CA ASP A 314 13.34 24.99 37.16
C ASP A 314 13.52 23.89 36.09
N ASP A 315 14.53 23.03 36.28
CA ASP A 315 14.83 21.89 35.40
C ASP A 315 13.87 20.71 35.74
N GLU A 316 12.65 20.72 35.22
CA GLU A 316 11.77 19.54 35.30
C GLU A 316 12.14 18.50 34.23
N HIS A 317 12.43 17.29 34.70
CA HIS A 317 12.83 16.16 33.88
C HIS A 317 11.58 15.51 33.28
N TYR A 318 11.25 15.83 32.02
CA TYR A 318 10.17 15.16 31.30
C TYR A 318 10.58 13.71 30.99
N ASP A 319 9.99 12.77 31.71
CA ASP A 319 9.96 11.37 31.30
C ASP A 319 9.16 11.27 29.97
N ASP A 320 9.73 10.64 28.93
CA ASP A 320 9.19 10.59 27.55
C ASP A 320 8.11 9.51 27.35
N ASP A 321 7.62 8.92 28.43
CA ASP A 321 6.59 7.88 28.47
C ASP A 321 5.19 8.45 28.80
N ASP A 322 4.13 7.71 28.45
CA ASP A 322 2.71 8.02 28.73
C ASP A 322 2.03 9.19 27.99
N VAL A 323 2.49 9.56 26.78
CA VAL A 323 1.62 10.27 25.82
C VAL A 323 0.55 9.29 25.26
N VAL A 324 -0.62 9.27 25.91
CA VAL A 324 -1.77 8.43 25.52
C VAL A 324 -2.15 8.66 24.06
N PHE A 325 -2.32 7.56 23.31
CA PHE A 325 -2.61 7.57 21.87
C PHE A 325 -4.04 8.07 21.59
N ASN A 326 -4.23 9.37 21.50
CA ASN A 326 -5.42 9.94 20.85
C ASN A 326 -5.21 9.86 19.33
N GLY A 327 -6.19 9.31 18.59
CA GLY A 327 -6.08 9.02 17.14
C GLY A 327 -5.91 10.22 16.20
N ASP A 328 -5.88 11.43 16.78
CA ASP A 328 -5.65 12.74 16.18
C ASP A 328 -4.37 12.82 15.33
N GLY A 329 -3.35 12.05 15.71
CA GLY A 329 -2.06 11.99 15.02
C GLY A 329 -2.02 11.12 13.75
N ALA A 330 -3.11 10.47 13.33
CA ALA A 330 -3.05 9.49 12.24
C ALA A 330 -2.71 10.12 10.86
N VAL A 331 -1.90 9.41 10.07
CA VAL A 331 -1.74 9.68 8.63
C VAL A 331 -2.92 9.05 7.90
N SER A 332 -3.53 9.76 6.96
CA SER A 332 -4.63 9.24 6.13
C SER A 332 -4.20 7.98 5.39
N ASP A 333 -5.15 7.11 5.05
CA ASP A 333 -4.88 6.00 4.14
C ASP A 333 -4.61 6.50 2.71
N ASN A 334 -4.31 5.58 1.79
CA ASN A 334 -4.19 5.91 0.38
C ASN A 334 -5.53 6.06 -0.35
N GLU A 335 -6.64 5.60 0.26
CA GLU A 335 -8.04 5.88 -0.13
C GLU A 335 -8.59 7.05 0.69
N VAL A 336 -9.18 8.05 0.02
CA VAL A 336 -9.72 9.27 0.64
C VAL A 336 -11.15 9.48 0.15
N ARG A 337 -12.10 9.68 1.07
CA ARG A 337 -13.49 10.07 0.75
C ARG A 337 -13.50 11.49 0.17
N GLU A 338 -14.25 11.71 -0.89
CA GLU A 338 -14.41 13.04 -1.48
C GLU A 338 -15.59 13.76 -0.78
N GLU A 339 -15.40 15.04 -0.45
CA GLU A 339 -16.39 15.86 0.29
C GLU A 339 -17.49 16.47 -0.60
N ASP A 340 -17.63 15.99 -1.84
CA ASP A 340 -18.47 16.61 -2.88
C ASP A 340 -19.98 16.45 -2.59
N GLY A 341 -20.54 17.42 -1.87
CA GLY A 341 -21.97 17.71 -1.89
C GLY A 341 -22.86 16.94 -0.91
N VAL A 342 -22.32 16.49 0.24
CA VAL A 342 -23.17 15.99 1.34
C VAL A 342 -24.18 17.07 1.74
N ASN A 343 -25.47 16.86 1.44
CA ASN A 343 -26.50 17.80 1.87
C ASN A 343 -26.74 17.67 3.38
N ARG A 344 -26.03 18.49 4.16
CA ARG A 344 -26.10 18.55 5.64
C ARG A 344 -27.51 18.86 6.18
N GLU A 345 -28.49 19.16 5.33
CA GLU A 345 -29.92 19.28 5.70
C GLU A 345 -30.58 17.96 6.15
N VAL A 346 -30.08 16.78 5.73
CA VAL A 346 -30.74 15.47 6.02
C VAL A 346 -29.77 14.43 6.60
N PRO A 347 -29.47 14.43 7.92
CA PRO A 347 -28.47 13.56 8.55
C PRO A 347 -28.79 12.05 8.64
N TYR A 348 -29.79 11.56 7.91
CA TYR A 348 -30.33 10.19 8.06
C TYR A 348 -30.58 9.44 6.74
N ASP A 349 -30.45 10.09 5.58
CA ASP A 349 -30.50 9.39 4.30
C ASP A 349 -29.11 8.82 3.99
N ALA A 350 -29.04 7.49 3.87
CA ALA A 350 -27.80 6.80 3.55
C ALA A 350 -27.46 7.02 2.06
N THR A 351 -26.57 7.96 1.81
CA THR A 351 -26.13 8.39 0.48
C THR A 351 -25.01 7.51 -0.05
N ASP A 352 -24.84 7.47 -1.37
CA ASP A 352 -23.66 6.87 -1.99
C ASP A 352 -22.47 7.82 -1.81
N GLU A 353 -21.29 7.28 -1.48
CA GLU A 353 -20.07 8.03 -1.18
C GLU A 353 -18.98 7.77 -2.23
N THR A 354 -18.33 8.81 -2.74
CA THR A 354 -17.15 8.65 -3.62
C THR A 354 -15.85 8.61 -2.82
N TYR A 355 -14.96 7.71 -3.24
CA TYR A 355 -13.62 7.52 -2.68
C TYR A 355 -12.61 7.50 -3.82
N THR A 356 -11.47 8.21 -3.66
CA THR A 356 -10.35 8.16 -4.60
C THR A 356 -9.12 7.58 -3.91
N ALA A 357 -8.70 6.39 -4.35
CA ALA A 357 -7.49 5.72 -3.91
C ALA A 357 -6.29 6.04 -4.82
N ARG A 358 -5.10 6.19 -4.24
CA ARG A 358 -3.89 6.67 -4.91
C ARG A 358 -2.74 5.69 -4.76
N TYR A 359 -2.15 5.26 -5.88
CA TYR A 359 -1.08 4.26 -5.89
C TYR A 359 0.13 4.76 -6.69
N LEU A 360 1.32 4.56 -6.13
CA LEU A 360 2.61 4.93 -6.72
C LEU A 360 3.28 3.71 -7.34
N VAL A 361 3.32 3.65 -8.67
CA VAL A 361 3.72 2.44 -9.41
C VAL A 361 4.93 2.72 -10.29
N ARG A 362 5.97 1.91 -10.19
CA ARG A 362 7.07 1.89 -11.17
C ARG A 362 6.67 1.05 -12.37
N SER A 363 6.75 1.62 -13.56
CA SER A 363 6.42 0.95 -14.83
C SER A 363 7.54 0.00 -15.30
N LEU A 364 7.23 -0.81 -16.31
CA LEU A 364 8.22 -1.62 -17.03
C LEU A 364 9.25 -0.79 -17.81
N SER A 365 8.90 0.45 -18.18
CA SER A 365 9.82 1.44 -18.76
C SER A 365 10.73 2.11 -17.72
N GLY A 366 10.49 1.90 -16.42
CA GLY A 366 11.19 2.58 -15.33
C GLY A 366 10.70 4.01 -15.05
N GLU A 367 9.60 4.43 -15.69
CA GLU A 367 8.88 5.65 -15.38
C GLU A 367 8.09 5.48 -14.07
N LEU A 368 7.80 6.58 -13.39
CA LEU A 368 6.98 6.59 -12.19
C LEU A 368 5.55 7.02 -12.55
N LEU A 369 4.57 6.22 -12.12
CA LEU A 369 3.15 6.40 -12.39
C LEU A 369 2.41 6.70 -11.08
N LEU A 370 1.51 7.68 -11.13
CA LEU A 370 0.41 7.81 -10.18
C LEU A 370 -0.83 7.18 -10.82
N VAL A 371 -1.45 6.22 -10.12
CA VAL A 371 -2.76 5.69 -10.49
C VAL A 371 -3.79 6.18 -9.48
N ARG A 372 -4.83 6.87 -9.96
CA ARG A 372 -6.04 7.12 -9.17
C ARG A 372 -7.07 6.03 -9.48
N HIS A 373 -7.77 5.57 -8.47
CA HIS A 373 -8.91 4.66 -8.58
C HIS A 373 -10.10 5.31 -7.90
N GLY A 374 -11.04 5.83 -8.69
CA GLY A 374 -12.31 6.34 -8.20
C GLY A 374 -13.29 5.19 -8.00
N ARG A 375 -13.85 5.08 -6.78
CA ARG A 375 -14.79 4.05 -6.34
C ARG A 375 -16.05 4.71 -5.80
N LEU A 376 -17.23 4.20 -6.13
CA LEU A 376 -18.45 4.53 -5.40
C LEU A 376 -18.70 3.45 -4.36
N SER A 377 -18.87 3.84 -3.09
CA SER A 377 -19.42 2.98 -2.06
C SER A 377 -20.90 3.29 -1.88
N SER A 378 -21.71 2.25 -1.69
CA SER A 378 -23.17 2.37 -1.58
C SER A 378 -23.68 1.59 -0.38
N PRO A 379 -24.52 2.18 0.50
CA PRO A 379 -25.06 1.48 1.66
C PRO A 379 -26.05 0.35 1.29
N TYR A 380 -26.43 0.23 0.01
CA TYR A 380 -27.39 -0.75 -0.49
C TYR A 380 -26.84 -1.68 -1.58
N SER A 381 -25.57 -1.55 -1.99
CA SER A 381 -24.99 -2.37 -3.04
C SER A 381 -23.46 -2.51 -2.92
N TYR A 382 -22.88 -3.51 -3.58
CA TYR A 382 -21.42 -3.66 -3.63
C TYR A 382 -20.79 -2.43 -4.29
N SER A 383 -19.78 -1.87 -3.63
CA SER A 383 -18.99 -0.76 -4.15
C SER A 383 -18.41 -1.10 -5.53
N TYR A 384 -18.37 -0.13 -6.45
CA TYR A 384 -17.99 -0.36 -7.86
C TYR A 384 -16.99 0.69 -8.36
N THR A 385 -16.31 0.39 -9.46
CA THR A 385 -15.28 1.29 -10.02
C THR A 385 -15.94 2.39 -10.85
N LEU A 386 -15.78 3.65 -10.47
CA LEU A 386 -16.21 4.81 -11.26
C LEU A 386 -15.23 5.13 -12.37
N ASN A 387 -13.93 5.19 -12.05
CA ASN A 387 -12.87 5.50 -12.99
C ASN A 387 -11.54 4.91 -12.55
N VAL A 388 -10.60 4.87 -13.49
CA VAL A 388 -9.16 4.74 -13.21
C VAL A 388 -8.43 5.75 -14.07
N GLU A 389 -7.62 6.59 -13.45
CA GLU A 389 -6.75 7.55 -14.14
C GLU A 389 -5.29 7.18 -13.93
N VAL A 390 -4.47 7.32 -14.99
CA VAL A 390 -3.03 7.03 -14.94
C VAL A 390 -2.27 8.28 -15.37
N PHE A 391 -1.36 8.74 -14.51
CA PHE A 391 -0.49 9.87 -14.74
C PHE A 391 0.97 9.44 -14.68
N LYS A 392 1.82 10.04 -15.52
CA LYS A 392 3.27 9.91 -15.51
C LYS A 392 3.90 11.08 -14.78
N ALA A 393 4.96 10.83 -14.01
CA ALA A 393 5.76 11.88 -13.40
C ALA A 393 6.65 12.58 -14.43
N ASP A 394 6.33 13.82 -14.80
CA ASP A 394 7.28 14.70 -15.51
C ASP A 394 8.18 15.38 -14.47
N LEU A 395 9.22 14.65 -14.07
CA LEU A 395 10.22 15.08 -13.09
C LEU A 395 11.03 16.32 -13.54
N ARG A 396 10.90 16.76 -14.79
CA ARG A 396 11.58 17.97 -15.31
C ARG A 396 10.69 19.21 -15.27
N ALA A 397 9.38 19.04 -15.45
CA ALA A 397 8.40 20.10 -15.32
C ALA A 397 7.70 20.13 -13.95
N GLY A 398 8.10 19.25 -13.02
CA GLY A 398 7.61 19.20 -11.64
C GLY A 398 6.11 18.89 -11.52
N LYS A 399 5.57 18.04 -12.40
CA LYS A 399 4.11 17.82 -12.51
C LYS A 399 3.74 16.39 -12.88
N TRP A 400 2.53 15.99 -12.51
CA TRP A 400 1.85 14.84 -13.10
C TRP A 400 1.32 15.19 -14.49
N VAL A 401 1.56 14.31 -15.46
CA VAL A 401 1.05 14.42 -16.84
C VAL A 401 0.19 13.20 -17.13
N PRO A 402 -1.09 13.34 -17.53
CA PRO A 402 -1.91 12.16 -17.81
C PRO A 402 -1.30 11.32 -18.94
N ALA A 403 -1.55 10.01 -18.92
CA ALA A 403 -1.10 9.08 -19.94
C ALA A 403 -1.90 9.28 -21.25
N ASN A 404 -1.58 10.35 -21.97
CA ASN A 404 -2.35 10.96 -23.06
C ASN A 404 -2.39 10.15 -24.38
N GLY A 405 -2.78 8.87 -24.35
CA GLY A 405 -2.90 8.03 -25.54
C GLY A 405 -3.86 6.85 -25.39
N GLU A 406 -4.26 6.26 -26.52
CA GLU A 406 -5.23 5.15 -26.65
C GLU A 406 -4.83 3.84 -25.93
N LEU A 407 -3.65 3.80 -25.33
CA LEU A 407 -3.04 2.62 -24.72
C LEU A 407 -3.11 2.59 -23.18
N GLY A 408 -3.22 3.76 -22.52
CA GLY A 408 -3.23 3.95 -21.06
C GLY A 408 -1.91 3.61 -20.35
N LEU A 409 -1.48 2.35 -20.48
CA LEU A 409 -0.21 1.81 -20.02
C LEU A 409 0.78 1.65 -21.20
N GLY A 410 1.98 1.14 -20.92
CA GLY A 410 2.89 0.68 -21.98
C GLY A 410 2.34 -0.50 -22.78
N GLU A 411 2.92 -0.74 -23.96
CA GLU A 411 2.59 -1.92 -24.78
C GLU A 411 3.06 -3.21 -24.08
N GLY A 412 2.14 -4.14 -23.85
CA GLY A 412 2.41 -5.39 -23.13
C GLY A 412 2.47 -5.21 -21.60
N GLU A 413 1.92 -4.13 -21.06
CA GLU A 413 1.96 -3.79 -19.62
C GLU A 413 0.60 -4.02 -18.94
N ALA A 414 0.65 -4.45 -17.67
CA ALA A 414 -0.50 -4.57 -16.78
C ALA A 414 -0.11 -4.19 -15.35
N LEU A 415 -1.01 -3.51 -14.62
CA LEU A 415 -0.77 -3.11 -13.23
C LEU A 415 -1.58 -3.98 -12.25
N PHE A 416 -1.03 -4.23 -11.07
CA PHE A 416 -1.68 -4.94 -9.97
C PHE A 416 -1.58 -4.11 -8.69
N LEU A 417 -2.74 -3.82 -8.09
CA LEU A 417 -2.91 -2.85 -7.01
C LEU A 417 -3.71 -3.44 -5.84
N SER A 418 -3.29 -3.07 -4.64
CA SER A 418 -4.04 -3.10 -3.37
C SER A 418 -3.42 -2.06 -2.42
N ARG A 419 -4.01 -1.85 -1.23
CA ARG A 419 -3.47 -0.91 -0.22
C ARG A 419 -1.97 -1.12 0.01
N SER A 420 -1.56 -2.38 0.20
CA SER A 420 -0.20 -2.77 0.55
C SER A 420 0.67 -3.24 -0.62
N PHE A 421 0.19 -3.10 -1.87
CA PHE A 421 0.91 -3.60 -3.04
C PHE A 421 0.65 -2.80 -4.32
N SER A 422 1.73 -2.46 -5.04
CA SER A 422 1.64 -1.79 -6.34
C SER A 422 2.74 -2.30 -7.28
N LYS A 423 2.38 -3.00 -8.36
CA LYS A 423 3.37 -3.55 -9.30
C LYS A 423 2.92 -3.45 -10.75
N SER A 424 3.83 -3.02 -11.62
CA SER A 424 3.72 -3.26 -13.06
C SER A 424 4.32 -4.61 -13.44
N THR A 425 3.67 -5.32 -14.37
CA THR A 425 4.11 -6.63 -14.89
C THR A 425 3.81 -6.76 -16.38
N ARG A 426 4.42 -7.76 -17.03
CA ARG A 426 4.18 -8.05 -18.44
C ARG A 426 2.87 -8.81 -18.64
N ALA A 427 2.07 -8.36 -19.60
CA ALA A 427 0.93 -9.11 -20.10
C ALA A 427 1.40 -10.24 -21.03
N HIS A 428 1.39 -11.48 -20.52
CA HIS A 428 1.88 -12.65 -21.29
C HIS A 428 0.84 -13.26 -22.24
N GLY A 429 -0.39 -12.73 -22.28
CA GLY A 429 -1.52 -13.26 -23.04
C GLY A 429 -2.13 -14.49 -22.36
N GLY A 430 -3.24 -14.30 -21.67
CA GLY A 430 -3.89 -15.28 -20.80
C GLY A 430 -4.74 -14.56 -19.77
N ASP A 431 -4.63 -14.96 -18.51
CA ASP A 431 -5.34 -14.35 -17.38
C ASP A 431 -4.91 -12.89 -17.11
N VAL A 432 -3.64 -12.57 -17.42
CA VAL A 432 -3.09 -11.22 -17.41
C VAL A 432 -3.15 -10.62 -18.82
N LYS A 433 -3.93 -9.55 -18.97
CA LYS A 433 -4.23 -8.85 -20.22
C LYS A 433 -3.43 -7.55 -20.34
N ASP A 434 -3.14 -7.16 -21.57
CA ASP A 434 -2.39 -5.96 -21.94
C ASP A 434 -3.29 -4.70 -21.87
N GLY A 435 -2.83 -3.67 -21.16
CA GLY A 435 -3.58 -2.43 -20.90
C GLY A 435 -4.55 -2.50 -19.70
N PHE A 436 -4.43 -3.50 -18.83
CA PHE A 436 -5.33 -3.70 -17.69
C PHE A 436 -4.72 -3.28 -16.34
N VAL A 437 -5.56 -2.76 -15.46
CA VAL A 437 -5.27 -2.52 -14.04
C VAL A 437 -6.13 -3.46 -13.19
N TYR A 438 -5.50 -4.24 -12.31
CA TYR A 438 -6.14 -5.27 -11.50
C TYR A 438 -6.14 -4.90 -10.02
N TYR A 439 -7.28 -5.05 -9.35
CA TYR A 439 -7.49 -4.65 -7.95
C TYR A 439 -7.81 -5.86 -7.07
N ALA A 440 -7.18 -5.94 -5.90
CA ALA A 440 -7.38 -7.06 -4.97
C ALA A 440 -8.75 -7.08 -4.28
N ALA A 441 -9.39 -5.91 -4.10
CA ALA A 441 -10.61 -5.72 -3.31
C ALA A 441 -11.74 -6.71 -3.67
N THR A 442 -12.35 -7.32 -2.65
CA THR A 442 -13.32 -8.42 -2.76
C THR A 442 -14.77 -7.97 -2.83
N ILE A 443 -15.13 -6.83 -2.23
CA ILE A 443 -16.48 -6.23 -2.25
C ILE A 443 -16.72 -5.61 -3.63
N GLY A 444 -17.08 -6.48 -4.57
CA GLY A 444 -17.31 -6.18 -5.98
C GLY A 444 -17.13 -7.40 -6.88
N GLN A 445 -17.71 -7.36 -8.09
CA GLN A 445 -17.43 -8.32 -9.18
C GLN A 445 -16.39 -7.75 -10.18
N GLU A 446 -15.70 -6.68 -9.77
CA GLU A 446 -15.11 -5.66 -10.64
C GLU A 446 -13.60 -5.52 -10.42
N ASN A 447 -12.88 -6.63 -10.53
CA ASN A 447 -11.47 -6.71 -10.15
C ASN A 447 -10.46 -6.31 -11.26
N ALA A 448 -10.92 -5.88 -12.45
CA ALA A 448 -10.05 -5.51 -13.55
C ALA A 448 -10.63 -4.38 -14.42
N PHE A 449 -9.86 -3.30 -14.63
CA PHE A 449 -10.21 -2.18 -15.49
C PHE A 449 -9.37 -2.18 -16.77
N ASP A 450 -10.02 -2.14 -17.94
CA ASP A 450 -9.39 -1.97 -19.24
C ASP A 450 -9.17 -0.47 -19.51
N THR A 451 -7.91 -0.02 -19.49
CA THR A 451 -7.58 1.41 -19.66
C THR A 451 -7.89 1.96 -21.06
N ARG A 452 -8.09 1.08 -22.06
CA ARG A 452 -8.27 1.44 -23.47
C ARG A 452 -9.74 1.56 -23.81
N SER A 453 -10.54 0.57 -23.43
CA SER A 453 -12.00 0.62 -23.62
C SER A 453 -12.74 1.36 -22.50
N ARG A 454 -12.06 1.62 -21.37
CA ARG A 454 -12.66 2.14 -20.12
C ARG A 454 -13.81 1.27 -19.63
N THR A 455 -13.69 -0.05 -19.83
CA THR A 455 -14.67 -1.04 -19.35
C THR A 455 -14.09 -1.85 -18.20
N ILE A 456 -14.99 -2.31 -17.33
CA ILE A 456 -14.67 -3.13 -16.17
C ILE A 456 -14.96 -4.59 -16.50
N GLN A 457 -14.10 -5.49 -16.04
CA GLN A 457 -14.17 -6.93 -16.32
C GLN A 457 -13.93 -7.74 -15.05
N GLN A 458 -14.69 -8.83 -14.90
CA GLN A 458 -14.54 -9.75 -13.79
C GLN A 458 -13.30 -10.65 -13.97
N MET A 459 -12.46 -10.76 -12.93
CA MET A 459 -11.49 -11.86 -12.84
C MET A 459 -12.17 -13.13 -12.31
N ALA A 460 -11.84 -14.28 -12.90
CA ALA A 460 -12.39 -15.59 -12.53
C ALA A 460 -11.78 -16.13 -11.22
N LEU A 461 -12.18 -15.54 -10.10
CA LEU A 461 -11.82 -16.01 -8.75
C LEU A 461 -12.82 -17.07 -8.27
N ARG A 462 -12.34 -18.27 -7.90
CA ARG A 462 -13.14 -19.22 -7.09
C ARG A 462 -12.99 -18.84 -5.62
N ARG A 463 -13.84 -17.92 -5.19
CA ARG A 463 -13.97 -17.50 -3.80
C ARG A 463 -14.66 -18.62 -2.99
N PRO A 464 -14.19 -18.97 -1.78
CA PRO A 464 -15.08 -19.44 -0.72
C PRO A 464 -16.07 -18.31 -0.38
N TRP A 465 -17.28 -18.63 0.07
CA TRP A 465 -18.23 -17.61 0.57
C TRP A 465 -17.66 -16.81 1.76
N GLN A 466 -16.74 -17.44 2.51
CA GLN A 466 -15.97 -16.87 3.63
C GLN A 466 -15.06 -15.69 3.24
N TRP A 467 -14.95 -15.36 1.95
CA TRP A 467 -14.21 -14.20 1.43
C TRP A 467 -15.10 -13.02 1.04
N GLU A 468 -16.43 -13.15 1.09
CA GLU A 468 -17.35 -12.05 0.76
C GLU A 468 -17.45 -11.01 1.91
N GLU A 469 -16.82 -11.30 3.05
CA GLU A 469 -16.87 -10.54 4.31
C GLU A 469 -15.46 -10.26 4.90
N ALA A 470 -14.41 -10.39 4.09
CA ALA A 470 -13.03 -10.07 4.46
C ALA A 470 -12.78 -8.55 4.40
N GLN A 471 -11.79 -8.05 5.17
CA GLN A 471 -11.34 -6.67 5.07
C GLN A 471 -10.52 -6.46 3.78
N ASP A 472 -11.23 -6.13 2.68
CA ASP A 472 -10.71 -5.86 1.32
C ASP A 472 -9.36 -5.15 1.25
N HIS A 473 -9.20 -4.09 2.06
CA HIS A 473 -8.05 -3.21 2.04
C HIS A 473 -6.80 -3.87 2.63
N LEU A 474 -6.91 -4.99 3.37
CA LEU A 474 -5.77 -5.75 3.86
C LEU A 474 -5.31 -6.88 2.92
N LEU A 475 -5.93 -7.03 1.74
CA LEU A 475 -5.51 -8.01 0.74
C LEU A 475 -4.21 -7.59 0.04
N THR A 476 -3.34 -8.55 -0.26
CA THR A 476 -2.09 -8.32 -1.01
C THR A 476 -1.88 -9.31 -2.15
N TRP A 477 -1.21 -8.88 -3.22
CA TRP A 477 -0.87 -9.71 -4.38
C TRP A 477 0.53 -10.33 -4.23
N LEU A 478 0.65 -11.65 -4.31
CA LEU A 478 1.95 -12.33 -4.35
C LEU A 478 2.22 -12.91 -5.75
N PHE A 479 3.37 -12.56 -6.33
CA PHE A 479 3.80 -13.08 -7.64
C PHE A 479 4.79 -14.24 -7.47
N PRO A 480 4.48 -15.45 -7.95
CA PRO A 480 5.46 -16.53 -8.04
C PRO A 480 6.66 -16.16 -8.92
N PRO A 481 7.89 -16.57 -8.58
CA PRO A 481 9.08 -16.24 -9.37
C PRO A 481 9.06 -16.89 -10.76
N GLU A 482 9.57 -16.18 -11.77
CA GLU A 482 9.72 -16.72 -13.13
C GLU A 482 10.75 -17.87 -13.16
N LEU A 483 10.26 -19.09 -13.32
CA LEU A 483 11.11 -20.28 -13.36
C LEU A 483 11.80 -20.44 -14.73
N VAL A 484 13.12 -20.22 -14.75
CA VAL A 484 14.01 -20.41 -15.90
C VAL A 484 14.28 -21.92 -16.10
N VAL A 485 13.47 -22.56 -16.97
CA VAL A 485 13.39 -24.04 -17.17
C VAL A 485 13.74 -24.49 -18.59
#